data_AF-A0A820NL48-F1
#
_entry.id   AF-A0A820NL48-F1
#
_cell.length_a   1.000
_cell.length_b   1.000
_cell.length_c   1.000
_cell.angle_alpha   90.00
_cell.angle_beta   90.00
_cell.angle_gamma   90.00
#
_symmetry.space_group_name_H-M   'P 1'
#
loop_
_entity.id
_entity.type
_entity.pdbx_description
1 polymer ?
#
loop_
_entity_poly.entity_id
_entity_poly.type
_entity_poly.pdbx_seq_one_letter_code
_entity_poly.pdbx_strand_id
1 'polypeptide(L)'
;CDLDRFSNCFIFNHSLTYDCQGHNYCENNGRCFQDNPKCPVEALCICSDCYYGLRCQFTTEGFALSLDYILSYHIKPNLSFSQQPMIIKISIGITTIMFILGLINGIASILTFHMKKTRDVGCGYYL
;
A
#
# COMPACT_ATOMS: atom_id res chain seq x y z
N CYS A 1 -12.79 -31.61 18.13
CA CYS A 1 -12.83 -30.15 18.10
C CYS A 1 -14.25 -29.76 18.45
N ASP A 2 -14.43 -28.88 19.42
CA ASP A 2 -15.76 -28.36 19.70
C ASP A 2 -16.16 -27.36 18.59
N LEU A 3 -17.45 -27.22 18.31
CA LEU A 3 -17.96 -26.33 17.25
C LEU A 3 -18.13 -24.88 17.74
N ASP A 4 -17.95 -24.64 19.03
CA ASP A 4 -18.13 -23.33 19.63
C ASP A 4 -16.93 -22.41 19.32
N ARG A 5 -17.21 -21.32 18.60
CA ARG A 5 -16.25 -20.26 18.28
C ARG A 5 -16.24 -19.20 19.39
N PHE A 6 -15.32 -19.33 20.34
CA PHE A 6 -15.01 -18.27 21.30
C PHE A 6 -13.68 -17.60 20.94
N SER A 7 -13.61 -16.28 21.05
CA SER A 7 -12.34 -15.55 20.96
C SER A 7 -11.52 -15.84 22.22
N ASN A 8 -10.53 -16.71 22.10
CA ASN A 8 -9.63 -17.02 23.20
C ASN A 8 -8.40 -16.10 23.12
N CYS A 9 -8.23 -15.24 24.12
CA CYS A 9 -7.01 -14.46 24.29
C CYS A 9 -5.95 -15.34 24.97
N PHE A 10 -5.05 -15.93 24.19
CA PHE A 10 -3.94 -16.70 24.72
C PHE A 10 -2.73 -15.81 25.00
N ILE A 11 -1.97 -16.14 26.05
CA ILE A 11 -0.69 -15.49 26.32
C ILE A 11 0.27 -15.85 25.19
N PHE A 12 0.70 -14.85 24.44
CA PHE A 12 1.64 -15.02 23.34
C PHE A 12 3.02 -15.41 23.87
N ASN A 13 3.50 -16.58 23.48
CA ASN A 13 4.85 -17.05 23.81
C ASN A 13 5.68 -17.17 22.53
N HIS A 14 6.63 -16.26 22.37
CA HIS A 14 7.53 -16.19 21.22
C HIS A 14 8.44 -17.42 21.03
N SER A 15 8.57 -18.27 22.06
CA SER A 15 9.43 -19.45 22.04
C SER A 15 8.76 -20.69 21.46
N LEU A 16 7.42 -20.68 21.34
CA LEU A 16 6.66 -21.79 20.77
C LEU A 16 6.53 -21.60 19.26
N THR A 17 7.15 -22.51 18.50
CA THR A 17 6.99 -22.61 17.04
C THR A 17 6.13 -23.83 16.73
N TYR A 18 5.09 -23.64 15.94
CA TYR A 18 4.19 -24.70 15.50
C TYR A 18 4.39 -24.94 14.00
N ASP A 19 4.32 -26.19 13.54
CA ASP A 19 4.47 -26.49 12.11
C ASP A 19 3.19 -26.23 11.29
N CYS A 20 2.10 -25.83 11.96
CA CYS A 20 0.78 -25.62 11.37
C CYS A 20 0.32 -26.79 10.48
N GLN A 21 0.40 -28.00 11.05
CA GLN A 21 0.07 -29.27 10.41
C GLN A 21 0.90 -29.56 9.15
N GLY A 22 2.12 -29.01 9.05
CA GLY A 22 3.07 -29.29 7.97
C GLY A 22 2.66 -28.74 6.60
N HIS A 23 1.65 -27.87 6.52
CA HIS A 23 1.05 -27.45 5.26
C HIS A 23 1.61 -26.15 4.66
N ASN A 24 2.76 -25.64 5.12
CA ASN A 24 3.36 -24.39 4.62
C ASN A 24 2.35 -23.24 4.52
N TYR A 25 1.52 -23.06 5.55
CA TYR A 25 0.46 -22.05 5.56
C TYR A 25 1.01 -20.62 5.43
N CYS A 26 2.19 -20.36 6.00
CA CYS A 26 2.91 -19.12 5.86
C CYS A 26 3.96 -19.26 4.75
N GLU A 27 3.87 -18.39 3.75
CA GLU A 27 4.80 -18.30 2.63
C GLU A 27 6.06 -17.52 3.03
N ASN A 28 7.10 -17.54 2.17
CA ASN A 28 8.29 -16.70 2.28
C ASN A 28 8.97 -16.73 3.67
N ASN A 29 9.16 -17.94 4.20
CA ASN A 29 9.79 -18.18 5.50
C ASN A 29 9.05 -17.52 6.69
N GLY A 30 7.76 -17.22 6.55
CA GLY A 30 6.93 -16.72 7.64
C GLY A 30 6.82 -17.73 8.78
N ARG A 31 6.88 -17.25 10.03
CA ARG A 31 6.72 -18.09 11.23
C ARG A 31 5.24 -18.29 11.51
N CYS A 32 4.81 -19.55 11.65
CA CYS A 32 3.43 -19.89 11.91
C CYS A 32 3.15 -20.07 13.40
N PHE A 33 2.02 -19.51 13.84
CA PHE A 33 1.48 -19.66 15.18
C PHE A 33 0.03 -20.12 15.09
N GLN A 34 -0.36 -21.05 15.95
CA GLN A 34 -1.72 -21.59 16.00
C GLN A 34 -2.22 -21.63 17.45
N ASP A 35 -3.54 -21.60 17.62
CA ASP A 35 -4.15 -21.55 18.95
C ASP A 35 -4.02 -22.88 19.72
N ASN A 36 -4.15 -24.01 19.02
CA ASN A 36 -4.16 -25.34 19.61
C ASN A 36 -3.36 -26.34 18.78
N PRO A 37 -2.40 -27.08 19.37
CA PRO A 37 -1.58 -28.06 18.65
C PRO A 37 -2.37 -29.27 18.12
N LYS A 38 -3.53 -29.60 18.70
CA LYS A 38 -4.35 -30.76 18.30
C LYS A 38 -5.55 -30.40 17.44
N CYS A 39 -6.03 -29.16 17.50
CA CYS A 39 -7.13 -28.70 16.67
C CYS A 39 -7.05 -27.18 16.44
N PRO A 40 -6.20 -26.74 15.51
CA PRO A 40 -6.04 -25.31 15.23
C PRO A 40 -7.29 -24.76 14.53
N VAL A 41 -7.91 -23.73 15.09
CA VAL A 41 -9.07 -23.05 14.47
C VAL A 41 -8.63 -21.83 13.65
N GLU A 42 -7.58 -21.15 14.12
CA GLU A 42 -6.99 -19.99 13.46
C GLU A 42 -5.45 -20.10 13.49
N ALA A 43 -4.83 -19.71 12.38
CA ALA A 43 -3.38 -19.66 12.22
C ALA A 43 -2.95 -18.24 11.87
N LEU A 44 -1.93 -17.74 12.58
CA LEU A 44 -1.33 -16.43 12.40
C LEU A 44 0.08 -16.59 11.81
N CYS A 45 0.37 -15.82 10.77
CA CYS A 45 1.70 -15.73 10.19
C CYS A 45 2.43 -14.48 10.65
N ILE A 46 3.64 -14.67 11.18
CA ILE A 46 4.60 -13.59 11.44
C ILE A 46 5.59 -13.58 10.28
N CYS A 47 5.48 -12.56 9.44
CA CYS A 47 6.29 -12.45 8.23
C CYS A 47 7.72 -12.04 8.52
N SER A 48 8.63 -12.54 7.68
CA SER A 48 10.02 -12.10 7.62
C SER A 48 10.11 -10.69 7.05
N ASP A 49 11.26 -10.05 7.24
CA ASP A 49 11.51 -8.72 6.68
C ASP A 49 11.23 -8.69 5.18
N CYS A 50 10.61 -7.61 4.73
CA CYS A 50 10.18 -7.42 3.35
C CYS A 50 9.07 -8.36 2.85
N TYR A 51 8.32 -9.03 3.72
CA TYR A 51 7.13 -9.80 3.33
C TYR A 51 5.91 -9.39 4.16
N TYR A 52 4.71 -9.44 3.56
CA TYR A 52 3.47 -9.02 4.21
C TYR A 52 2.22 -9.74 3.64
N GLY A 53 1.07 -9.51 4.28
CA GLY A 53 -0.20 -10.17 3.98
C GLY A 53 -0.53 -11.28 4.99
N LEU A 54 -1.75 -11.81 4.92
CA LEU A 54 -2.27 -12.83 5.84
C LEU A 54 -1.40 -14.11 5.88
N ARG A 55 -0.72 -14.43 4.78
CA ARG A 55 0.16 -15.59 4.65
C ARG A 55 1.59 -15.20 4.30
N CYS A 56 1.96 -13.93 4.44
CA CYS A 56 3.25 -13.42 3.97
C CYS A 56 3.47 -13.61 2.46
N GLN A 57 2.39 -13.66 1.69
CA GLN A 57 2.41 -13.98 0.26
C GLN A 57 2.95 -12.85 -0.62
N PHE A 58 3.01 -11.62 -0.09
CA PHE A 58 3.50 -10.46 -0.83
C PHE A 58 4.90 -10.10 -0.36
N THR A 59 5.78 -9.76 -1.29
CA THR A 59 7.12 -9.25 -1.02
C THR A 59 7.16 -7.74 -1.19
N THR A 60 8.13 -7.07 -0.58
CA THR A 60 8.53 -5.69 -0.89
C THR A 60 9.87 -5.67 -1.63
N GLU A 61 10.52 -6.82 -1.81
CA GLU A 61 11.74 -6.95 -2.61
C GLU A 61 11.42 -6.76 -4.10
N GLY A 62 12.16 -5.87 -4.76
CA GLY A 62 11.95 -5.58 -6.18
C GLY A 62 10.84 -4.57 -6.48
N PHE A 63 10.21 -3.98 -5.46
CA PHE A 63 9.32 -2.84 -5.69
C PHE A 63 10.13 -1.63 -6.15
N ALA A 64 9.91 -1.20 -7.38
CA ALA A 64 10.05 0.21 -7.72
C ALA A 64 9.13 0.95 -6.74
N LEU A 65 9.70 1.72 -5.82
CA LEU A 65 8.98 2.47 -4.80
C LEU A 65 8.08 3.50 -5.49
N SER A 66 6.91 3.04 -5.94
CA SER A 66 5.89 3.89 -6.50
C SER A 66 5.17 4.58 -5.35
N LEU A 67 4.85 5.86 -5.54
CA LEU A 67 4.21 6.67 -4.52
C LEU A 67 2.88 6.05 -4.08
N ASP A 68 2.15 5.46 -5.02
CA ASP A 68 0.90 4.73 -4.86
C ASP A 68 1.01 3.50 -3.95
N TYR A 69 2.13 2.77 -4.00
CA TYR A 69 2.38 1.62 -3.12
C TYR A 69 2.64 2.07 -1.67
N ILE A 70 3.52 3.06 -1.49
CA ILE A 70 3.84 3.62 -0.17
C ILE A 70 2.59 4.23 0.47
N LEU A 71 1.81 5.00 -0.30
CA LEU A 71 0.57 5.59 0.20
C LEU A 71 -0.47 4.52 0.55
N SER A 72 -0.62 3.48 -0.27
CA SER A 72 -1.65 2.45 -0.05
C SER A 72 -1.52 1.78 1.31
N TYR A 73 -0.30 1.56 1.80
CA TYR A 73 -0.09 1.00 3.15
C TYR A 73 -0.60 1.93 4.28
N HIS A 74 -0.56 3.24 4.05
CA HIS A 74 -0.95 4.25 5.03
C HIS A 74 -2.41 4.71 4.92
N ILE A 75 -3.11 4.40 3.82
CA ILE A 75 -4.52 4.75 3.64
C ILE A 75 -5.39 3.82 4.49
N LYS A 76 -6.21 4.40 5.37
CA LYS A 76 -7.17 3.65 6.19
C LYS A 76 -8.58 3.81 5.62
N PRO A 77 -9.14 2.84 4.88
CA PRO A 77 -10.38 3.03 4.11
C PRO A 77 -11.60 3.32 5.00
N ASN A 78 -11.62 2.84 6.24
CA ASN A 78 -12.73 3.02 7.18
C ASN A 78 -12.64 4.34 7.98
N LEU A 79 -11.63 5.17 7.74
CA LEU A 79 -11.48 6.45 8.43
C LEU A 79 -11.80 7.61 7.50
N SER A 80 -12.50 8.61 8.04
CA SER A 80 -12.76 9.87 7.34
C SER A 80 -11.44 10.57 7.00
N PHE A 81 -11.46 11.44 5.98
CA PHE A 81 -10.27 12.17 5.52
C PHE A 81 -9.56 12.95 6.65
N SER A 82 -10.33 13.54 7.58
CA SER A 82 -9.78 14.27 8.73
C SER A 82 -8.99 13.37 9.69
N GLN A 83 -9.32 12.08 9.72
CA GLN A 83 -8.68 11.07 10.59
C GLN A 83 -7.58 10.28 9.87
N GLN A 84 -7.35 10.53 8.57
CA GLN A 84 -6.25 9.91 7.84
C GLN A 84 -4.89 10.38 8.42
N PRO A 85 -3.86 9.53 8.33
CA PRO A 85 -2.50 9.89 8.73
C PRO A 85 -2.00 11.16 8.02
N MET A 86 -1.13 11.91 8.69
CA MET A 86 -0.56 13.17 8.17
C MET A 86 0.10 12.99 6.80
N ILE A 87 0.76 11.85 6.57
CA ILE A 87 1.42 11.52 5.30
C ILE A 87 0.44 11.52 4.11
N ILE A 88 -0.78 11.02 4.30
CA ILE A 88 -1.82 10.99 3.26
C ILE A 88 -2.29 12.39 2.92
N LYS A 89 -2.53 13.21 3.95
CA LYS A 89 -2.97 14.61 3.78
C LYS A 89 -1.93 15.44 3.03
N ILE A 90 -0.65 15.33 3.40
CA ILE A 90 0.44 16.03 2.72
C ILE A 90 0.53 15.60 1.26
N SER A 91 0.50 14.29 1.02
CA SER A 91 0.64 13.75 -0.34
C SER A 91 -0.48 14.23 -1.26
N ILE A 92 -1.73 14.22 -0.79
CA ILE A 92 -2.88 14.75 -1.54
C ILE A 92 -2.70 16.24 -1.83
N GLY A 93 -2.19 17.02 -0.87
CA GLY A 93 -1.86 18.43 -1.07
C GLY A 93 -0.85 18.64 -2.19
N ILE A 94 0.27 17.91 -2.17
CA ILE A 94 1.32 18.00 -3.20
C ILE A 94 0.76 17.63 -4.58
N THR A 95 0.05 16.51 -4.70
CA THR A 95 -0.52 16.07 -5.98
C THR A 95 -1.52 17.08 -6.54
N THR A 96 -2.33 17.69 -5.67
CA THR A 96 -3.29 18.74 -6.07
C THR A 96 -2.57 19.97 -6.60
N ILE A 97 -1.49 20.41 -5.95
CA ILE A 97 -0.68 21.55 -6.41
C ILE A 97 -0.04 21.26 -7.77
N MET A 98 0.59 20.09 -7.92
CA MET A 98 1.20 19.70 -9.20
C MET A 98 0.19 19.69 -10.34
N PHE A 99 -1.02 19.19 -10.09
CA PHE A 99 -2.11 19.17 -11.07
C PHE A 99 -2.54 20.59 -11.46
N ILE A 100 -2.72 21.49 -10.49
CA ILE A 100 -3.10 22.89 -10.75
C ILE A 100 -2.03 23.60 -11.59
N LEU A 101 -0.75 23.44 -11.23
CA LEU A 101 0.36 24.04 -11.98
C LEU A 101 0.42 23.50 -13.42
N GLY A 102 0.22 22.20 -13.59
CA GLY A 102 0.15 21.56 -14.91
C GLY A 102 -1.01 22.10 -15.76
N LEU A 103 -2.19 22.28 -15.16
CA LEU A 103 -3.34 22.88 -15.84
C LEU A 103 -3.07 24.31 -16.27
N ILE A 104 -2.50 25.14 -15.38
CA ILE A 104 -2.16 26.53 -15.70
C ILE A 104 -1.18 26.57 -16.88
N ASN A 105 -0.13 25.74 -16.84
CA ASN A 105 0.86 25.68 -17.91
C ASN A 105 0.25 25.19 -19.24
N GLY A 106 -0.62 24.19 -19.19
CA GLY A 106 -1.34 23.69 -20.36
C GLY A 106 -2.24 24.75 -21.00
N ILE A 107 -3.02 25.47 -20.18
CA ILE A 107 -3.88 26.56 -20.64
C ILE A 107 -3.05 27.70 -21.24
N ALA A 108 -1.97 28.12 -20.56
CA ALA A 108 -1.06 29.14 -21.05
C ALA A 108 -0.40 28.76 -22.38
N SER A 109 -0.02 27.48 -22.53
CA SER A 109 0.52 26.95 -23.79
C SER A 109 -0.52 27.04 -24.92
N ILE A 110 -1.75 26.57 -24.68
CA ILE A 110 -2.84 26.64 -25.66
C ILE A 110 -3.11 28.10 -26.09
N LEU A 111 -3.19 29.02 -25.13
CA LEU A 111 -3.39 30.44 -25.41
C LEU A 111 -2.25 31.02 -26.25
N THR A 112 -1.00 30.72 -25.92
CA THR A 112 0.19 31.16 -26.66
C THR A 112 0.17 30.68 -28.11
N PHE A 113 -0.21 29.43 -28.34
CA PHE A 113 -0.30 28.85 -29.69
C PHE A 113 -1.54 29.33 -30.48
N HIS A 114 -2.57 29.83 -29.80
CA HIS A 114 -3.75 30.39 -30.46
C HIS A 114 -3.57 31.88 -30.86
N MET A 115 -2.56 32.58 -30.33
CA MET A 115 -2.27 33.96 -30.74
C MET A 115 -1.75 33.99 -32.18
N LYS A 116 -2.44 34.68 -33.10
CA LYS A 116 -2.04 34.80 -34.51
C LYS A 116 -0.57 35.21 -34.71
N LYS A 117 -0.05 36.05 -33.81
CA LYS A 117 1.30 36.60 -33.87
C LYS A 117 2.41 35.55 -33.78
N THR A 118 2.19 34.44 -33.09
CA THR A 118 3.14 33.30 -33.02
C THR A 118 3.02 32.37 -34.22
N ARG A 119 1.89 32.40 -34.93
CA ARG A 119 1.64 31.60 -36.14
C ARG A 119 2.20 32.23 -37.42
N ASP A 120 2.57 33.51 -37.37
CA ASP A 120 3.13 34.28 -38.50
C ASP A 120 4.66 34.16 -38.64
N VAL A 121 5.37 33.80 -37.57
CA VAL A 121 6.79 33.42 -37.63
C VAL A 121 6.85 31.91 -37.83
N GLY A 122 7.17 31.49 -39.06
CA GLY A 122 7.01 30.11 -39.57
C GLY A 122 7.57 29.00 -38.68
N CYS A 123 7.08 27.77 -38.92
CA CYS A 123 7.50 26.52 -38.31
C CYS A 123 9.02 26.43 -38.10
N GLY A 124 9.49 26.78 -36.91
CA GLY A 124 10.92 26.73 -36.60
C GLY A 124 11.35 27.34 -35.26
N TYR A 125 10.51 28.12 -34.59
CA TYR A 125 10.89 28.85 -33.36
C TYR A 125 10.06 28.51 -32.11
N TYR A 126 9.40 27.36 -32.09
CA TYR A 126 8.67 26.90 -30.89
C TYR A 126 9.08 25.48 -30.54
N LEU A 127 10.29 25.35 -29.98
CA LEU A 127 10.59 24.45 -28.87
C LEU A 127 11.74 25.05 -28.04
#